data_AF-A0A964ZGR2-F1
#
_entry.id   AF-A0A964ZGR2-F1
#
_cell.length_a   1.000
_cell.length_b   1.000
_cell.length_c   1.000
_cell.angle_alpha   90.00
_cell.angle_beta   90.00
_cell.angle_gamma   90.00
#
_symmetry.space_group_name_H-M   'P 1'
#
loop_
_entity.id
_entity.type
_entity.pdbx_description
1 polymer ?
#
loop_
_entity_poly.entity_id
_entity_poly.type
_entity_poly.pdbx_seq_one_letter_code
_entity_poly.pdbx_strand_id
1 'polypeptide(L)' 'EVIRFTCGLTLPAEKVADLFVLSYAQTYASCQGTEFDGSLRLHDTAHKFFTKRHLFVGLSRAKSCFAVDVAE' A
#
# COMPACT_ATOMS: atom_id res chain seq x y z
N GLU A 1 -20.81 -4.38 15.24
CA GLU A 1 -20.56 -2.98 14.85
C GLU A 1 -20.70 -2.85 13.33
N VAL A 2 -21.30 -1.77 12.81
CA VAL A 2 -21.57 -1.59 11.37
C VAL A 2 -20.78 -0.39 10.87
N ILE A 3 -19.97 -0.60 9.83
CA ILE A 3 -19.10 0.43 9.25
C ILE A 3 -19.85 1.10 8.08
N ARG A 4 -19.89 2.43 8.08
CA ARG A 4 -20.42 3.26 6.99
C ARG A 4 -19.28 3.79 6.14
N PHE A 5 -19.35 3.52 4.85
CA PHE A 5 -18.41 4.06 3.87
C PHE A 5 -18.93 5.37 3.28
N THR A 6 -18.01 6.22 2.83
CA THR A 6 -18.31 7.52 2.17
C THR A 6 -19.14 7.37 0.89
N CYS A 7 -19.12 6.19 0.25
CA CYS A 7 -19.97 5.87 -0.90
C CYS A 7 -21.42 5.48 -0.52
N GLY A 8 -21.79 5.50 0.76
CA GLY A 8 -23.12 5.15 1.25
C GLY A 8 -23.34 3.66 1.53
N LEU A 9 -22.33 2.81 1.27
CA LEU A 9 -22.39 1.39 1.62
C LEU A 9 -22.31 1.20 3.14
N THR A 10 -23.03 0.18 3.63
CA THR A 10 -22.97 -0.28 5.03
C THR A 10 -22.66 -1.76 5.07
N LEU A 11 -21.64 -2.14 5.83
CA LEU A 11 -21.25 -3.53 6.00
C LEU A 11 -21.00 -3.85 7.49
N PRO A 12 -21.28 -5.09 7.93
CA PRO A 12 -20.89 -5.54 9.26
C PRO A 12 -19.37 -5.60 9.37
N ALA A 13 -18.82 -5.17 10.52
CA ALA A 13 -17.38 -5.02 10.72
C ALA A 13 -16.57 -6.30 10.44
N GLU A 14 -17.12 -7.47 10.78
CA GLU A 14 -16.47 -8.76 10.52
C GLU A 14 -16.20 -8.99 9.02
N LYS A 15 -17.16 -8.62 8.16
CA LYS A 15 -17.00 -8.77 6.71
C LYS A 15 -16.07 -7.73 6.10
N VAL A 16 -15.84 -6.61 6.77
CA VAL A 16 -14.93 -5.58 6.26
C VAL A 16 -13.49 -6.05 6.31
N ALA A 17 -13.08 -6.73 7.38
CA ALA A 17 -11.72 -7.27 7.51
C ALA A 17 -11.42 -8.36 6.46
N ASP A 18 -12.41 -9.18 6.11
CA ASP A 18 -12.27 -10.24 5.11
C ASP A 18 -12.18 -9.71 3.66
N LEU A 19 -12.82 -8.56 3.39
CA LEU A 19 -13.03 -8.06 2.03
C LEU A 19 -12.11 -6.88 1.65
N PHE A 20 -11.56 -6.17 2.62
CA PHE A 20 -10.81 -4.95 2.38
C PHE A 20 -9.39 -5.04 2.90
N VAL A 21 -8.48 -4.45 2.12
CA VAL A 21 -7.11 -4.18 2.53
C VAL A 21 -7.03 -2.70 2.92
N LEU A 22 -6.15 -2.40 3.86
CA LEU A 22 -5.87 -1.04 4.30
C LEU A 22 -5.43 -0.19 3.11
N SER A 23 -6.17 0.89 2.82
CA SER A 23 -5.89 1.74 1.66
C SER A 23 -4.53 2.44 1.73
N TYR A 24 -4.00 2.66 2.94
CA TYR A 24 -2.71 3.31 3.17
C TYR A 24 -1.50 2.40 2.95
N ALA A 25 -1.68 1.08 2.87
CA ALA A 25 -0.60 0.11 2.73
C ALA A 25 -0.90 -0.83 1.56
N GLN A 26 0.00 -0.86 0.57
CA GLN A 26 -0.15 -1.72 -0.59
C GLN A 26 1.08 -2.58 -0.84
N THR A 27 0.85 -3.78 -1.35
CA THR A 27 1.91 -4.69 -1.76
C THR A 27 2.48 -4.28 -3.12
N TYR A 28 3.73 -4.68 -3.39
CA TYR A 28 4.39 -4.42 -4.68
C TYR A 28 3.60 -4.94 -5.90
N ALA A 29 2.85 -6.03 -5.74
CA ALA A 29 2.01 -6.56 -6.81
C ALA A 29 0.77 -5.70 -7.07
N SER A 30 0.15 -5.17 -6.01
CA SER A 30 -1.08 -4.37 -6.10
C SER A 30 -0.84 -2.97 -6.68
N CYS A 31 0.29 -2.35 -6.33
CA CYS A 31 0.62 -1.01 -6.84
C CYS A 31 1.33 -1.03 -8.20
N GLN A 32 1.39 -2.18 -8.88
CA GLN A 32 2.03 -2.25 -10.18
C GLN A 32 1.23 -1.43 -11.21
N GLY A 33 1.88 -0.44 -11.82
CA GLY A 33 1.24 0.43 -12.82
C GLY A 33 0.44 1.59 -12.22
N THR A 34 0.49 1.79 -10.90
CA THR A 34 -0.05 3.00 -10.25
C THR A 34 1.07 3.96 -9.88
N GLU A 35 0.72 5.22 -9.67
CA GLU A 35 1.59 6.23 -9.06
C GLU A 35 0.85 6.85 -7.90
N PHE A 36 1.59 7.20 -6.85
CA PHE A 36 1.02 7.84 -5.66
C PHE A 36 1.49 9.27 -5.53
N ASP A 37 0.58 10.13 -5.08
CA ASP A 37 0.88 11.48 -4.67
C ASP A 37 1.26 11.49 -3.18
N GLY A 38 2.43 12.04 -2.86
CA GLY A 38 2.95 12.13 -1.50
C GLY A 38 4.18 11.25 -1.25
N SER A 39 4.53 11.11 0.04
CA SER A 39 5.66 10.29 0.47
C SER A 39 5.27 8.81 0.57
N LEU A 40 6.17 7.96 0.08
CA LEU A 40 6.08 6.51 0.15
C LEU A 40 7.15 5.98 1.10
N ARG A 41 6.76 5.06 1.98
CA ARG A 41 7.70 4.34 2.83
C ARG A 41 7.72 2.86 2.44
N LEU A 42 8.91 2.33 2.17
CA LEU A 42 9.10 0.91 1.87
C LEU A 42 9.25 0.13 3.17
N HIS A 43 8.41 -0.88 3.35
CA HIS A 43 8.45 -1.78 4.49
C HIS A 43 9.06 -3.14 4.12
N ASP A 44 9.55 -3.87 5.11
CA ASP A 44 10.10 -5.24 4.99
C ASP A 44 11.23 -5.40 3.95
N THR A 45 12.06 -4.36 3.80
CA THR A 45 13.19 -4.37 2.84
C THR A 45 14.29 -5.37 3.20
N ALA A 46 14.35 -5.84 4.45
CA ALA A 46 15.28 -6.87 4.93
C ALA A 46 14.76 -8.31 4.74
N HIS A 47 13.54 -8.51 4.21
CA HIS A 47 12.94 -9.84 4.12
C HIS A 47 13.60 -10.71 3.02
N LYS A 48 13.67 -12.04 3.24
CA LYS A 48 14.33 -12.98 2.30
C LYS A 48 13.76 -13.01 0.87
N PHE A 49 12.51 -12.62 0.70
CA PHE A 49 11.85 -12.53 -0.62
C PHE A 49 11.90 -11.13 -1.23
N PHE A 50 12.50 -10.16 -0.51
CA PHE A 50 12.76 -8.85 -1.06
C PHE A 50 13.83 -8.96 -2.15
N THR A 51 13.55 -8.40 -3.32
CA THR A 51 14.46 -8.46 -4.47
C THR A 51 14.58 -7.08 -5.10
N LYS A 52 15.60 -6.88 -5.93
CA LYS A 52 15.77 -5.62 -6.68
C LYS A 52 14.55 -5.24 -7.53
N ARG A 53 13.73 -6.21 -7.95
CA ARG A 53 12.48 -5.95 -8.66
C ARG A 53 11.45 -5.27 -7.76
N HIS A 54 11.31 -5.71 -6.51
CA HIS A 54 10.44 -5.06 -5.52
C HIS A 54 10.90 -3.64 -5.24
N LEU A 55 12.21 -3.44 -5.06
CA LEU A 55 12.79 -2.11 -4.90
C LEU A 55 12.48 -1.20 -6.10
N PHE A 56 12.70 -1.69 -7.32
CA PHE A 56 12.42 -0.93 -8.55
C PHE A 56 10.94 -0.56 -8.67
N VAL A 57 10.05 -1.52 -8.43
CA VAL A 57 8.60 -1.27 -8.44
C VAL A 57 8.25 -0.20 -7.42
N GLY A 58 8.70 -0.34 -6.16
CA GLY A 58 8.41 0.65 -5.11
C GLY A 58 8.91 2.06 -5.43
N LEU A 59 10.16 2.19 -5.87
CA LEU A 59 10.74 3.48 -6.25
C LEU A 59 10.01 4.14 -7.41
N SER A 60 9.59 3.35 -8.40
CA SER A 60 8.87 3.86 -9.58
C SER A 60 7.39 4.18 -9.33
N ARG A 61 6.90 4.10 -8.09
CA ARG A 61 5.55 4.59 -7.73
C ARG A 61 5.57 6.01 -7.16
N ALA A 62 6.73 6.48 -6.69
CA ALA A 62 6.89 7.84 -6.19
C ALA A 62 7.18 8.80 -7.35
N LYS A 63 6.52 9.96 -7.34
CA LYS A 63 6.74 11.01 -8.34
C LYS A 63 8.04 11.80 -8.12
N SER A 64 8.65 11.69 -6.95
CA SER A 64 9.87 12.40 -6.58
C SER A 64 10.80 11.50 -5.77
N CYS A 65 12.11 11.62 -5.98
CA CYS A 65 13.10 10.85 -5.25
C CYS A 65 13.18 11.21 -3.76
N PHE A 66 12.87 12.46 -3.39
CA PHE A 66 12.84 12.91 -1.99
C PHE A 66 11.62 12.41 -1.22
N ALA A 67 10.65 11.85 -1.93
CA ALA A 67 9.41 11.37 -1.35
C ALA A 67 9.49 9.89 -0.95
N VAL A 68 10.63 9.21 -1.10
CA VAL A 68 10.78 7.82 -0.71
C VAL A 68 11.59 7.70 0.58
N ASP A 69 11.06 6.94 1.53
CA ASP A 69 11.76 6.54 2.75
C ASP A 69 11.76 5.01 2.92
N VAL A 70 12.65 4.48 3.74
CA VAL A 70 12.71 3.06 4.08
C VAL A 70 12.40 2.92 5.57
N ALA A 71 11.42 2.08 5.90
CA ALA A 71 11.18 1.70 7.28
C ALA A 71 12.37 0.84 7.75
N GLU A 72 13.07 1.33 8.78
CA GLU A 72 14.14 0.59 9.47
C GLU A 72 13.59 -0.66 10.17
#